data_AF-A0A4Z0A1X4-F1
#
_entry.id   AF-A0A4Z0A1X4-F1
#
_cell.length_a   1.000
_cell.length_b   1.000
_cell.length_c   1.000
_cell.angle_alpha   90.00
_cell.angle_beta   90.00
_cell.angle_gamma   90.00
#
_symmetry.space_group_name_H-M   'P 1'
#
loop_
_entity.id
_entity.type
_entity.pdbx_description
1 polymer ?
#
loop_
_entity_poly.entity_id
_entity_poly.type
_entity_poly.pdbx_seq_one_letter_code
_entity_poly.pdbx_strand_id
1 'polypeptide(L)'
;MVTRNSVFVPFSYRSIRNFVIDTTSIPAATSGTGIHWQVAQATSLYNIVFNLNNAAGTAHQGIWMENGSGGFMGDLIFNGGKFGMWVGNQQFTVRNITVNNANIAVYNLWGWGWTFQGVTINNCQVGFDLATGGKNESNQGSEAINVIDATVTNTPIFVRTSAASNGQLFGSLVLNNIKLDNVPTGVVTGGMTVLNGGTTTINTWVQGNVYTGTNSAGKFTQATIANIPKANVLLDGSGKVFGRGRPTYADYAVSQIVSVKSEDAKGDGNTDDTAALQAYSGCKIIYFDAGTYIVSSTLTIPAGTQITGEAWSNIMGSGGNFQNVNSPQPVVKVGDTGSTGVLEISGILFTTRAPAQGAIVIEWNVHDPAGQQGAAGVWDALVRIGGAVGTNIQTAQCPSSNANTGNNNCFGAFMGVHLTSGSSAYLEGLWVWLADHDVDGPSQLTAYSGRGILSESQGPVWMVGTAAEHHVFYQYGLIGAANHYMGLIQTETPYYQPSPAPPTPFTPNPTYNDPSFNGENAAWALYVQNSKGIVVFGGGLYSFFQAYDQTCLDTFNCQQQIIDIDATSDISIYSVSTVGANFQLSVSEMGIIPQSANTNGFAQTFTAWTRN
;
A
#
# COMPACT_ATOMS: atom_id res chain seq x y z
N MET A 1 6.74 8.35 22.95
CA MET A 1 5.68 9.30 22.53
C MET A 1 5.52 9.11 21.03
N VAL A 2 4.49 8.38 20.62
CA VAL A 2 4.08 8.30 19.21
C VAL A 2 3.16 9.50 19.01
N THR A 3 3.63 10.53 18.31
CA THR A 3 2.88 11.77 18.12
C THR A 3 1.75 11.57 17.11
N ARG A 4 0.60 12.21 17.40
CA ARG A 4 -0.71 12.13 16.71
C ARG A 4 -0.68 12.32 15.19
N ASN A 5 0.38 12.90 14.66
CA ASN A 5 0.81 12.73 13.29
C ASN A 5 2.30 13.14 13.26
N SER A 6 3.19 12.25 12.85
CA SER A 6 4.58 12.63 12.61
C SER A 6 4.75 12.61 11.12
N VAL A 7 5.10 13.73 10.49
CA VAL A 7 5.45 13.75 9.08
C VAL A 7 6.72 12.90 8.93
N PHE A 8 6.56 11.64 8.50
CA PHE A 8 7.65 10.68 8.38
C PHE A 8 8.38 10.77 7.02
N VAL A 9 8.03 11.74 6.18
CA VAL A 9 8.60 11.89 4.83
C VAL A 9 10.12 12.06 4.76
N PRO A 10 10.83 12.62 5.76
CA PRO A 10 12.29 12.55 5.79
C PRO A 10 12.87 11.11 5.72
N PHE A 11 12.03 10.09 5.96
CA PHE A 11 12.37 8.69 5.92
C PHE A 11 11.77 7.91 4.72
N SER A 12 11.20 8.61 3.73
CA SER A 12 10.76 8.02 2.45
C SER A 12 11.94 7.82 1.47
N TYR A 13 11.68 7.18 0.32
CA TYR A 13 12.62 7.08 -0.81
C TYR A 13 13.93 6.31 -0.55
N ARG A 14 13.83 5.15 0.10
CA ARG A 14 14.98 4.32 0.52
C ARG A 14 14.84 2.91 0.02
N SER A 15 15.94 2.32 -0.44
CA SER A 15 15.94 0.88 -0.73
C SER A 15 17.27 0.23 -0.39
N ILE A 16 17.22 -0.99 0.14
CA ILE A 16 18.38 -1.88 0.30
C ILE A 16 18.06 -3.18 -0.42
N ARG A 17 18.94 -3.59 -1.34
CA ARG A 17 18.71 -4.75 -2.18
C ARG A 17 19.98 -5.59 -2.36
N ASN A 18 19.83 -6.91 -2.42
CA ASN A 18 20.89 -7.85 -2.82
C ASN A 18 22.09 -7.92 -1.86
N PHE A 19 21.83 -8.09 -0.56
CA PHE A 19 22.89 -8.23 0.46
C PHE A 19 22.81 -9.54 1.23
N VAL A 20 23.98 -10.02 1.66
CA VAL A 20 24.09 -10.90 2.83
C VAL A 20 24.58 -10.04 3.99
N ILE A 21 23.79 -9.95 5.04
CA ILE A 21 24.13 -9.22 6.27
C ILE A 21 24.46 -10.26 7.33
N ASP A 22 25.74 -10.36 7.69
CA ASP A 22 26.25 -11.37 8.62
C ASP A 22 26.69 -10.71 9.93
N THR A 23 25.97 -11.01 11.01
CA THR A 23 26.30 -10.55 12.36
C THR A 23 26.91 -11.66 13.22
N THR A 24 27.14 -12.86 12.68
CA THR A 24 27.51 -14.06 13.46
C THR A 24 28.81 -13.93 14.27
N SER A 25 29.72 -13.06 13.83
CA SER A 25 30.96 -12.75 14.54
C SER A 25 30.76 -11.94 15.82
N ILE A 26 29.60 -11.28 15.98
CA ILE A 26 29.22 -10.60 17.22
C ILE A 26 28.86 -11.68 18.27
N PRO A 27 29.43 -11.64 19.49
CA PRO A 27 29.09 -12.62 20.53
C PRO A 27 27.59 -12.70 20.80
N ALA A 28 27.07 -13.89 21.10
CA ALA A 28 25.63 -14.14 21.23
C ALA A 28 24.93 -13.19 22.22
N ALA A 29 25.51 -12.98 23.40
CA ALA A 29 24.93 -12.12 24.44
C ALA A 29 25.06 -10.61 24.13
N THR A 30 25.78 -10.22 23.07
CA THR A 30 25.89 -8.83 22.62
C THR A 30 24.84 -8.57 21.55
N SER A 31 24.14 -7.44 21.63
CA SER A 31 23.13 -7.08 20.62
C SER A 31 23.81 -6.88 19.26
N GLY A 32 23.25 -7.51 18.24
CA GLY A 32 23.64 -7.35 16.84
C GLY A 32 22.39 -7.13 16.01
N THR A 33 22.30 -6.01 15.30
CA THR A 33 21.17 -5.67 14.44
C THR A 33 21.65 -5.60 13.00
N GLY A 34 20.97 -6.31 12.10
CA GLY A 34 21.28 -6.24 10.67
C GLY A 34 20.94 -4.88 10.07
N ILE A 35 19.65 -4.50 10.09
CA ILE A 35 19.16 -3.22 9.57
C ILE A 35 18.31 -2.52 10.62
N HIS A 36 18.63 -1.25 10.89
CA HIS A 36 17.69 -0.30 11.50
C HIS A 36 16.82 0.30 10.39
N TRP A 37 15.53 -0.08 10.36
CA TRP A 37 14.63 0.23 9.24
C TRP A 37 13.48 1.15 9.68
N GLN A 38 13.80 2.28 10.30
CA GLN A 38 12.84 3.33 10.62
C GLN A 38 12.53 4.15 9.36
N VAL A 39 11.43 3.81 8.67
CA VAL A 39 11.10 4.32 7.32
C VAL A 39 9.62 4.65 7.12
N ALA A 40 9.34 5.36 6.02
CA ALA A 40 8.00 5.71 5.55
C ALA A 40 7.65 5.05 4.18
N GLN A 41 6.70 5.61 3.42
CA GLN A 41 6.28 5.15 2.09
C GLN A 41 7.41 5.26 1.04
N ALA A 42 7.21 4.62 -0.12
CA ALA A 42 8.22 4.49 -1.19
C ALA A 42 9.59 4.01 -0.67
N THR A 43 9.55 3.04 0.25
CA THR A 43 10.74 2.35 0.74
C THR A 43 10.61 0.85 0.55
N SER A 44 11.75 0.18 0.34
CA SER A 44 11.77 -1.25 0.10
C SER A 44 13.03 -1.97 0.60
N LEU A 45 12.84 -3.21 1.06
CA LEU A 45 13.90 -4.20 1.21
C LEU A 45 13.61 -5.35 0.25
N TYR A 46 14.61 -5.74 -0.55
CA TYR A 46 14.48 -6.84 -1.50
C TYR A 46 15.71 -7.75 -1.49
N ASN A 47 15.51 -9.07 -1.54
CA ASN A 47 16.58 -10.04 -1.75
C ASN A 47 17.74 -9.86 -0.75
N ILE A 48 17.44 -9.99 0.54
CA ILE A 48 18.43 -9.87 1.62
C ILE A 48 18.44 -11.15 2.44
N VAL A 49 19.64 -11.66 2.71
CA VAL A 49 19.86 -12.78 3.64
C VAL A 49 20.51 -12.25 4.91
N PHE A 50 19.90 -12.52 6.05
CA PHE A 50 20.43 -12.20 7.38
C PHE A 50 20.98 -13.46 8.03
N ASN A 51 22.28 -13.48 8.32
CA ASN A 51 22.93 -14.53 9.08
C ASN A 51 23.21 -14.03 10.49
N LEU A 52 22.44 -14.53 11.45
CA LEU A 52 22.44 -14.07 12.83
C LEU A 52 23.00 -15.17 13.75
N ASN A 53 23.59 -14.78 14.88
CA ASN A 53 24.04 -15.76 15.87
C ASN A 53 22.84 -16.54 16.42
N ASN A 54 22.91 -17.87 16.41
CA ASN A 54 21.85 -18.78 16.84
C ASN A 54 22.13 -19.51 18.17
N ALA A 55 23.19 -19.12 18.88
CA ALA A 55 23.49 -19.73 20.17
C ALA A 55 22.43 -19.37 21.22
N ALA A 56 22.30 -20.22 22.24
CA ALA A 56 21.39 -19.97 23.35
C ALA A 56 21.67 -18.60 24.00
N GLY A 57 20.60 -17.82 24.24
CA GLY A 57 20.72 -16.47 24.80
C GLY A 57 21.16 -15.40 23.81
N THR A 58 21.16 -15.67 22.50
CA THR A 58 21.44 -14.66 21.47
C THR A 58 20.58 -13.40 21.65
N ALA A 59 21.19 -12.24 21.44
CA ALA A 59 20.57 -10.91 21.43
C ALA A 59 20.54 -10.31 20.02
N HIS A 60 20.70 -11.15 18.98
CA HIS A 60 20.74 -10.70 17.59
C HIS A 60 19.34 -10.55 17.00
N GLN A 61 19.18 -9.59 16.10
CA GLN A 61 17.95 -9.34 15.36
C GLN A 61 18.26 -8.96 13.90
N GLY A 62 17.47 -9.46 12.95
CA GLY A 62 17.68 -9.12 11.53
C GLY A 62 17.31 -7.67 11.27
N ILE A 63 16.04 -7.34 11.54
CA ILE A 63 15.51 -5.98 11.40
C ILE A 63 15.13 -5.43 12.78
N TRP A 64 15.46 -4.17 13.01
CA TRP A 64 14.92 -3.35 14.09
C TRP A 64 14.18 -2.15 13.49
N MET A 65 12.90 -2.01 13.84
CA MET A 65 12.05 -0.89 13.43
C MET A 65 11.17 -0.52 14.61
N GLU A 66 11.37 0.67 15.17
CA GLU A 66 10.67 1.14 16.37
C GLU A 66 9.46 2.02 16.04
N ASN A 67 9.42 2.65 14.86
CA ASN A 67 8.29 3.42 14.34
C ASN A 67 8.44 3.70 12.82
N GLY A 68 7.44 4.37 12.24
CA GLY A 68 7.43 4.89 10.87
C GLY A 68 6.00 4.92 10.30
N SER A 69 5.88 5.21 9.01
CA SER A 69 4.63 5.12 8.22
C SER A 69 4.87 4.33 6.94
N GLY A 70 5.06 3.04 7.14
CA GLY A 70 5.78 2.17 6.24
C GLY A 70 5.02 1.75 5.00
N GLY A 71 5.83 1.14 4.15
CA GLY A 71 5.50 0.65 2.82
C GLY A 71 5.74 -0.84 2.71
N PHE A 72 6.71 -1.24 1.89
CA PHE A 72 6.84 -2.62 1.41
C PHE A 72 8.20 -3.25 1.76
N MET A 73 8.22 -4.54 2.09
CA MET A 73 9.45 -5.33 2.09
C MET A 73 9.16 -6.75 1.64
N GLY A 74 10.11 -7.39 0.97
CA GLY A 74 9.91 -8.77 0.60
C GLY A 74 11.15 -9.49 0.08
N ASP A 75 10.98 -10.77 -0.17
CA ASP A 75 12.03 -11.65 -0.67
C ASP A 75 13.25 -11.67 0.29
N LEU A 76 12.97 -11.88 1.59
CA LEU A 76 13.97 -11.84 2.68
C LEU A 76 14.17 -13.22 3.32
N ILE A 77 15.40 -13.54 3.71
CA ILE A 77 15.73 -14.77 4.43
C ILE A 77 16.44 -14.44 5.73
N PHE A 78 15.97 -14.99 6.85
CA PHE A 78 16.55 -14.81 8.17
C PHE A 78 17.02 -16.16 8.73
N ASN A 79 18.29 -16.27 9.10
CA ASN A 79 18.89 -17.48 9.65
C ASN A 79 19.40 -17.22 11.07
N GLY A 80 18.77 -17.82 12.08
CA GLY A 80 19.13 -17.66 13.49
C GLY A 80 18.53 -16.41 14.14
N GLY A 81 19.15 -15.98 15.25
CA GLY A 81 18.79 -14.76 15.97
C GLY A 81 17.70 -14.93 17.03
N LYS A 82 17.59 -13.93 17.91
CA LYS A 82 16.48 -13.79 18.87
C LYS A 82 15.20 -13.44 18.13
N PHE A 83 15.31 -12.48 17.21
CA PHE A 83 14.23 -12.03 16.35
C PHE A 83 14.68 -12.13 14.90
N GLY A 84 13.89 -12.74 14.03
CA GLY A 84 14.06 -12.50 12.59
C GLY A 84 13.86 -11.01 12.31
N MET A 85 12.70 -10.50 12.74
CA MET A 85 12.40 -9.08 12.75
C MET A 85 11.75 -8.64 14.06
N TRP A 86 12.18 -7.49 14.57
CA TRP A 86 11.55 -6.77 15.67
C TRP A 86 11.04 -5.44 15.12
N VAL A 87 9.73 -5.32 14.97
CA VAL A 87 9.12 -4.28 14.13
C VAL A 87 7.95 -3.58 14.80
N GLY A 88 7.84 -2.27 14.57
CA GLY A 88 6.76 -1.42 15.01
C GLY A 88 6.60 -0.24 14.07
N ASN A 89 5.43 -0.08 13.47
CA ASN A 89 5.14 0.92 12.44
C ASN A 89 3.62 1.05 12.27
N GLN A 90 3.12 2.22 11.83
CA GLN A 90 1.70 2.42 11.55
C GLN A 90 1.12 1.29 10.67
N GLN A 91 1.76 1.04 9.53
CA GLN A 91 1.40 -0.03 8.62
C GLN A 91 2.60 -0.58 7.85
N PHE A 92 2.50 -1.82 7.36
CA PHE A 92 3.48 -2.40 6.44
C PHE A 92 2.94 -3.62 5.70
N THR A 93 3.36 -3.78 4.44
CA THR A 93 3.18 -5.03 3.68
C THR A 93 4.51 -5.79 3.61
N VAL A 94 4.49 -7.04 4.04
CA VAL A 94 5.64 -7.94 4.05
C VAL A 94 5.32 -9.16 3.19
N ARG A 95 6.10 -9.42 2.14
CA ARG A 95 5.85 -10.55 1.21
C ARG A 95 7.05 -11.49 1.10
N ASN A 96 6.81 -12.79 1.00
CA ASN A 96 7.82 -13.80 0.67
C ASN A 96 9.05 -13.72 1.58
N ILE A 97 8.85 -13.89 2.89
CA ILE A 97 9.95 -14.00 3.84
C ILE A 97 10.11 -15.44 4.30
N THR A 98 11.35 -15.86 4.55
CA THR A 98 11.68 -17.15 5.17
C THR A 98 12.46 -16.92 6.44
N VAL A 99 12.02 -17.49 7.56
CA VAL A 99 12.72 -17.41 8.85
C VAL A 99 13.07 -18.80 9.35
N ASN A 100 14.36 -19.05 9.56
CA ASN A 100 14.92 -20.34 9.94
C ASN A 100 15.61 -20.24 11.30
N ASN A 101 15.23 -21.11 12.23
CA ASN A 101 15.94 -21.32 13.50
C ASN A 101 16.07 -20.04 14.37
N ALA A 102 15.13 -19.10 14.25
CA ALA A 102 15.04 -17.95 15.14
C ALA A 102 14.33 -18.35 16.45
N ASN A 103 14.59 -17.65 17.55
CA ASN A 103 13.74 -17.82 18.73
C ASN A 103 12.30 -17.37 18.41
N ILE A 104 12.16 -16.13 17.96
CA ILE A 104 10.90 -15.55 17.49
C ILE A 104 11.09 -15.09 16.05
N ALA A 105 10.23 -15.53 15.12
CA ALA A 105 10.40 -15.14 13.72
C ALA A 105 10.04 -13.66 13.50
N VAL A 106 8.87 -13.25 13.99
CA VAL A 106 8.37 -11.88 13.92
C VAL A 106 7.94 -11.45 15.32
N TYR A 107 8.62 -10.47 15.90
CA TYR A 107 8.14 -9.76 17.08
C TYR A 107 7.56 -8.41 16.64
N ASN A 108 6.24 -8.30 16.67
CA ASN A 108 5.57 -7.04 16.38
C ASN A 108 5.36 -6.28 17.70
N LEU A 109 6.07 -5.17 17.84
CA LEU A 109 6.04 -4.28 19.01
C LEU A 109 4.77 -3.43 19.03
N TRP A 110 4.39 -2.87 17.88
CA TRP A 110 3.15 -2.13 17.70
C TRP A 110 2.80 -1.95 16.21
N GLY A 111 1.56 -1.60 15.91
CA GLY A 111 1.17 -1.15 14.57
C GLY A 111 -0.34 -1.17 14.37
N TRP A 112 -0.84 -0.25 13.55
CA TRP A 112 -2.27 -0.10 13.28
C TRP A 112 -2.79 -1.18 12.32
N GLY A 113 -1.98 -1.58 11.33
CA GLY A 113 -2.34 -2.66 10.41
C GLY A 113 -1.16 -3.20 9.59
N TRP A 114 -0.87 -4.49 9.68
CA TRP A 114 0.18 -5.14 8.89
C TRP A 114 -0.35 -6.33 8.11
N THR A 115 0.12 -6.50 6.87
CA THR A 115 -0.19 -7.67 6.03
C THR A 115 1.08 -8.44 5.69
N PHE A 116 1.06 -9.74 6.00
CA PHE A 116 2.12 -10.70 5.74
C PHE A 116 1.64 -11.72 4.70
N GLN A 117 2.23 -11.73 3.51
CA GLN A 117 1.88 -12.64 2.40
C GLN A 117 3.01 -13.62 2.12
N GLY A 118 2.72 -14.92 2.05
CA GLY A 118 3.71 -15.92 1.62
C GLY A 118 4.86 -16.09 2.62
N VAL A 119 4.56 -16.19 3.92
CA VAL A 119 5.57 -16.34 4.98
C VAL A 119 5.96 -17.80 5.17
N THR A 120 7.25 -18.10 5.26
CA THR A 120 7.76 -19.43 5.62
C THR A 120 8.52 -19.37 6.95
N ILE A 121 8.14 -20.21 7.91
CA ILE A 121 8.76 -20.26 9.25
C ILE A 121 9.19 -21.69 9.55
N ASN A 122 10.48 -21.89 9.81
CA ASN A 122 11.07 -23.20 10.04
C ASN A 122 11.81 -23.24 11.37
N ASN A 123 11.46 -24.23 12.22
CA ASN A 123 12.19 -24.55 13.45
C ASN A 123 12.36 -23.35 14.40
N CYS A 124 11.37 -22.47 14.48
CA CYS A 124 11.37 -21.34 15.42
C CYS A 124 10.72 -21.75 16.74
N GLN A 125 10.89 -20.98 17.83
CA GLN A 125 10.09 -21.23 19.06
C GLN A 125 8.69 -20.63 18.95
N VAL A 126 8.61 -19.43 18.37
CA VAL A 126 7.36 -18.73 18.07
C VAL A 126 7.43 -18.15 16.67
N GLY A 127 6.36 -18.27 15.89
CA GLY A 127 6.24 -17.60 14.60
C GLY A 127 6.05 -16.09 14.78
N PHE A 128 4.85 -15.68 15.17
CA PHE A 128 4.49 -14.29 15.45
C PHE A 128 4.28 -14.10 16.94
N ASP A 129 5.05 -13.19 17.55
CA ASP A 129 4.85 -12.74 18.91
C ASP A 129 4.39 -11.27 18.88
N LEU A 130 3.17 -11.04 19.34
CA LEU A 130 2.44 -9.79 19.14
C LEU A 130 2.24 -9.11 20.49
N ALA A 131 2.82 -7.93 20.65
CA ALA A 131 2.66 -7.13 21.86
C ALA A 131 1.28 -6.47 21.85
N THR A 132 0.36 -6.97 22.67
CA THR A 132 -0.96 -6.33 22.87
C THR A 132 -0.80 -5.06 23.69
N GLY A 133 -1.27 -3.94 23.14
CA GLY A 133 -1.29 -2.62 23.79
C GLY A 133 -2.55 -2.40 24.63
N GLY A 134 -2.92 -1.14 24.85
CA GLY A 134 -4.21 -0.70 25.35
C GLY A 134 -5.15 -0.28 24.19
N LYS A 135 -6.35 0.16 24.55
CA LYS A 135 -7.38 0.63 23.60
C LYS A 135 -7.35 2.15 23.37
N ASN A 136 -6.19 2.78 23.57
CA ASN A 136 -6.01 4.22 23.36
C ASN A 136 -4.56 4.55 22.99
N GLU A 137 -4.29 5.80 22.64
CA GLU A 137 -2.98 6.29 22.19
C GLU A 137 -1.85 6.17 23.22
N SER A 138 -2.17 6.06 24.52
CA SER A 138 -1.16 6.10 25.60
C SER A 138 -0.34 4.82 25.73
N ASN A 139 -0.86 3.70 25.23
CA ASN A 139 -0.20 2.40 25.30
C ASN A 139 -0.46 1.64 23.99
N GLN A 140 0.23 1.99 22.92
CA GLN A 140 0.04 1.34 21.61
C GLN A 140 0.63 -0.08 21.60
N GLY A 141 0.03 -0.96 20.78
CA GLY A 141 0.54 -2.30 20.53
C GLY A 141 0.13 -2.78 19.14
N SER A 142 0.19 -4.09 18.90
CA SER A 142 -0.25 -4.72 17.66
C SER A 142 -1.78 -4.65 17.55
N GLU A 143 -2.29 -3.67 16.82
CA GLU A 143 -3.72 -3.47 16.66
C GLU A 143 -4.29 -4.47 15.65
N ALA A 144 -3.67 -4.64 14.48
CA ALA A 144 -4.19 -5.54 13.46
C ALA A 144 -3.08 -6.24 12.66
N ILE A 145 -3.09 -7.58 12.67
CA ILE A 145 -2.12 -8.41 11.95
C ILE A 145 -2.85 -9.37 11.02
N ASN A 146 -2.46 -9.37 9.75
CA ASN A 146 -3.03 -10.22 8.72
C ASN A 146 -1.96 -11.13 8.14
N VAL A 147 -2.22 -12.44 8.10
CA VAL A 147 -1.30 -13.41 7.52
C VAL A 147 -2.04 -14.23 6.48
N ILE A 148 -1.51 -14.25 5.26
CA ILE A 148 -2.05 -15.02 4.14
C ILE A 148 -0.96 -15.89 3.50
N ASP A 149 -1.31 -17.13 3.14
CA ASP A 149 -0.47 -18.07 2.39
C ASP A 149 0.83 -18.48 3.10
N ALA A 150 0.79 -18.63 4.42
CA ALA A 150 1.96 -19.00 5.21
C ALA A 150 2.17 -20.52 5.32
N THR A 151 3.43 -20.93 5.46
CA THR A 151 3.84 -22.30 5.78
C THR A 151 4.72 -22.29 7.02
N VAL A 152 4.35 -23.06 8.04
CA VAL A 152 5.00 -23.07 9.34
C VAL A 152 5.33 -24.50 9.72
N THR A 153 6.59 -24.79 9.98
CA THR A 153 7.09 -26.13 10.23
C THR A 153 7.91 -26.21 11.50
N ASN A 154 7.69 -27.26 12.31
CA ASN A 154 8.45 -27.56 13.54
C ASN A 154 8.57 -26.37 14.51
N THR A 155 7.50 -25.60 14.64
CA THR A 155 7.48 -24.38 15.46
C THR A 155 6.41 -24.57 16.54
N PRO A 156 6.75 -24.59 17.85
CA PRO A 156 5.80 -24.90 18.92
C PRO A 156 4.52 -24.06 18.91
N ILE A 157 4.64 -22.76 18.64
CA ILE A 157 3.53 -21.79 18.61
C ILE A 157 3.60 -20.98 17.33
N PHE A 158 2.55 -21.00 16.51
CA PHE A 158 2.49 -20.14 15.32
C PHE A 158 2.26 -18.67 15.69
N VAL A 159 1.18 -18.31 16.39
CA VAL A 159 0.92 -16.94 16.85
C VAL A 159 0.72 -16.89 18.36
N ARG A 160 1.34 -15.90 19.01
CA ARG A 160 1.16 -15.58 20.42
C ARG A 160 0.83 -14.09 20.58
N THR A 161 -0.20 -13.77 21.34
CA THR A 161 -0.46 -12.41 21.82
C THR A 161 -0.16 -12.31 23.32
N SER A 162 0.37 -11.16 23.76
CA SER A 162 0.76 -10.96 25.16
C SER A 162 -0.44 -10.88 26.13
N ALA A 163 -1.63 -10.53 25.64
CA ALA A 163 -2.86 -10.49 26.44
C ALA A 163 -4.02 -11.25 25.78
N ALA A 164 -4.98 -11.70 26.60
CA ALA A 164 -6.22 -12.34 26.14
C ALA A 164 -7.27 -11.30 25.74
N SER A 165 -8.07 -11.61 24.72
CA SER A 165 -9.12 -10.71 24.22
C SER A 165 -10.41 -10.72 25.06
N ASN A 166 -10.63 -11.74 25.90
CA ASN A 166 -11.76 -11.83 26.84
C ASN A 166 -13.14 -11.52 26.23
N GLY A 167 -13.39 -11.98 25.00
CA GLY A 167 -14.68 -11.81 24.32
C GLY A 167 -14.89 -10.43 23.67
N GLN A 168 -13.86 -9.61 23.54
CA GLN A 168 -13.92 -8.28 22.92
C GLN A 168 -12.70 -8.01 22.04
N LEU A 169 -12.82 -7.10 21.07
CA LEU A 169 -11.69 -6.68 20.24
C LEU A 169 -10.54 -6.18 21.12
N PHE A 170 -9.36 -6.78 20.96
CA PHE A 170 -8.12 -6.39 21.63
C PHE A 170 -6.93 -7.01 20.90
N GLY A 171 -6.53 -6.39 19.78
CA GLY A 171 -5.65 -7.00 18.79
C GLY A 171 -6.45 -7.87 17.82
N SER A 172 -6.66 -7.37 16.62
CA SER A 172 -7.28 -8.07 15.50
C SER A 172 -6.26 -9.01 14.83
N LEU A 173 -6.71 -10.21 14.48
CA LEU A 173 -5.91 -11.19 13.76
C LEU A 173 -6.75 -11.81 12.65
N VAL A 174 -6.22 -11.86 11.42
CA VAL A 174 -6.81 -12.61 10.31
C VAL A 174 -5.76 -13.57 9.77
N LEU A 175 -6.10 -14.86 9.74
CA LEU A 175 -5.28 -15.93 9.19
C LEU A 175 -6.00 -16.54 7.99
N ASN A 176 -5.36 -16.57 6.82
CA ASN A 176 -5.90 -17.21 5.63
C ASN A 176 -4.88 -18.13 4.95
N ASN A 177 -5.29 -19.35 4.63
CA ASN A 177 -4.45 -20.36 3.97
C ASN A 177 -3.11 -20.61 4.69
N ILE A 178 -3.17 -20.95 5.98
CA ILE A 178 -1.98 -21.23 6.79
C ILE A 178 -1.74 -22.73 6.85
N LYS A 179 -0.66 -23.20 6.23
CA LYS A 179 -0.21 -24.59 6.35
C LYS A 179 0.68 -24.75 7.58
N LEU A 180 0.23 -25.56 8.53
CA LEU A 180 0.97 -25.94 9.72
C LEU A 180 1.48 -27.38 9.55
N ASP A 181 2.73 -27.62 9.90
CA ASP A 181 3.32 -28.96 9.94
C ASP A 181 4.17 -29.15 11.20
N ASN A 182 3.74 -30.04 12.10
CA ASN A 182 4.33 -30.22 13.42
C ASN A 182 4.40 -28.88 14.21
N VAL A 183 3.26 -28.17 14.26
CA VAL A 183 3.09 -26.92 15.00
C VAL A 183 1.98 -27.13 16.03
N PRO A 184 2.25 -27.64 17.25
CA PRO A 184 1.22 -28.06 18.19
C PRO A 184 0.15 -26.99 18.48
N THR A 185 0.53 -25.72 18.47
CA THR A 185 -0.36 -24.61 18.81
C THR A 185 -0.43 -23.57 17.69
N GLY A 186 -1.64 -23.33 17.18
CA GLY A 186 -1.89 -22.32 16.16
C GLY A 186 -1.88 -20.91 16.74
N VAL A 187 -2.75 -20.64 17.72
CA VAL A 187 -2.86 -19.32 18.36
C VAL A 187 -2.98 -19.45 19.88
N VAL A 188 -2.17 -18.68 20.60
CA VAL A 188 -2.25 -18.46 22.05
C VAL A 188 -2.48 -17.00 22.36
N THR A 189 -3.38 -16.73 23.30
CA THR A 189 -3.65 -15.37 23.80
C THR A 189 -3.59 -15.35 25.32
N GLY A 190 -2.75 -14.49 25.89
CA GLY A 190 -2.62 -14.38 27.35
C GLY A 190 -2.30 -15.71 28.06
N GLY A 191 -1.59 -16.63 27.38
CA GLY A 191 -1.26 -17.96 27.89
C GLY A 191 -2.29 -19.06 27.64
N MET A 192 -3.45 -18.76 27.06
CA MET A 192 -4.47 -19.75 26.69
C MET A 192 -4.44 -20.07 25.20
N THR A 193 -4.43 -21.36 24.84
CA THR A 193 -4.60 -21.80 23.45
C THR A 193 -6.04 -21.55 22.99
N VAL A 194 -6.20 -20.76 21.94
CA VAL A 194 -7.50 -20.41 21.33
C VAL A 194 -7.69 -21.01 19.94
N LEU A 195 -6.59 -21.47 19.33
CA LEU A 195 -6.60 -22.28 18.12
C LEU A 195 -5.54 -23.38 18.26
N ASN A 196 -5.98 -24.63 18.28
CA ASN A 196 -5.08 -25.78 18.23
C ASN A 196 -4.34 -25.82 16.89
N GLY A 197 -3.11 -26.29 16.91
CA GLY A 197 -2.34 -26.56 15.70
C GLY A 197 -2.29 -28.05 15.36
N GLY A 198 -1.13 -28.52 14.92
CA GLY A 198 -0.82 -29.88 14.51
C GLY A 198 -0.10 -29.88 13.17
N THR A 199 -0.42 -30.87 12.34
CA THR A 199 -0.16 -30.84 10.90
C THR A 199 -1.51 -30.69 10.20
N THR A 200 -1.82 -29.48 9.73
CA THR A 200 -3.15 -29.10 9.23
C THR A 200 -3.07 -27.82 8.38
N THR A 201 -4.17 -27.47 7.72
CA THR A 201 -4.31 -26.16 7.05
C THR A 201 -5.44 -25.37 7.69
N ILE A 202 -5.13 -24.18 8.20
CA ILE A 202 -6.13 -23.20 8.64
C ILE A 202 -6.61 -22.46 7.39
N ASN A 203 -7.88 -22.65 7.04
CA ASN A 203 -8.46 -22.00 5.86
C ASN A 203 -8.69 -20.50 6.10
N THR A 204 -9.66 -20.12 6.94
CA THR A 204 -9.82 -18.73 7.43
C THR A 204 -10.12 -18.75 8.92
N TRP A 205 -9.35 -18.03 9.71
CA TRP A 205 -9.60 -17.85 11.14
C TRP A 205 -9.43 -16.39 11.51
N VAL A 206 -10.29 -15.88 12.39
CA VAL A 206 -10.26 -14.48 12.81
C VAL A 206 -10.36 -14.34 14.32
N GLN A 207 -9.74 -13.26 14.82
CA GLN A 207 -9.96 -12.68 16.13
C GLN A 207 -10.35 -11.21 16.00
N GLY A 208 -11.53 -10.84 16.48
CA GLY A 208 -12.03 -9.47 16.51
C GLY A 208 -13.46 -9.34 15.97
N ASN A 209 -13.87 -8.13 15.61
CA ASN A 209 -15.27 -7.84 15.27
C ASN A 209 -15.57 -8.14 13.81
N VAL A 210 -16.53 -9.03 13.56
CA VAL A 210 -17.00 -9.44 12.23
C VAL A 210 -18.37 -8.83 11.96
N TYR A 211 -18.54 -8.28 10.77
CA TYR A 211 -19.75 -7.61 10.30
C TYR A 211 -20.24 -8.26 8.99
N THR A 212 -21.54 -8.15 8.72
CA THR A 212 -22.15 -8.65 7.48
C THR A 212 -23.26 -7.70 7.02
N GLY A 213 -23.24 -7.36 5.73
CA GLY A 213 -24.23 -6.50 5.09
C GLY A 213 -24.37 -5.16 5.80
N THR A 214 -25.59 -4.81 6.18
CA THR A 214 -25.93 -3.56 6.88
C THR A 214 -26.11 -3.72 8.40
N ASN A 215 -25.71 -4.86 8.97
CA ASN A 215 -25.80 -5.07 10.41
C ASN A 215 -24.69 -4.32 11.16
N SER A 216 -25.05 -3.24 11.85
CA SER A 216 -24.13 -2.37 12.59
C SER A 216 -23.67 -2.91 13.94
N ALA A 217 -24.28 -3.99 14.47
CA ALA A 217 -23.93 -4.50 15.80
C ALA A 217 -22.57 -5.21 15.81
N GLY A 218 -22.20 -5.86 14.70
CA GLY A 218 -21.02 -6.72 14.61
C GLY A 218 -21.05 -7.88 15.62
N LYS A 219 -20.05 -8.75 15.55
CA LYS A 219 -19.85 -9.81 16.53
C LYS A 219 -18.37 -10.06 16.75
N PHE A 220 -17.91 -9.95 17.99
CA PHE A 220 -16.60 -10.46 18.35
C PHE A 220 -16.54 -11.96 18.09
N THR A 221 -15.55 -12.37 17.30
CA THR A 221 -15.34 -13.74 16.87
C THR A 221 -13.88 -14.11 17.11
N GLN A 222 -13.66 -15.28 17.71
CA GLN A 222 -12.35 -15.91 17.87
C GLN A 222 -12.47 -17.35 17.38
N ALA A 223 -12.59 -17.51 16.07
CA ALA A 223 -12.99 -18.77 15.45
C ALA A 223 -12.69 -18.81 13.94
N THR A 224 -12.81 -20.00 13.38
CA THR A 224 -12.90 -20.20 11.93
C THR A 224 -14.19 -19.57 11.40
N ILE A 225 -14.08 -18.87 10.27
CA ILE A 225 -15.21 -18.29 9.53
C ILE A 225 -15.23 -18.84 8.11
N ALA A 226 -16.18 -18.37 7.28
CA ALA A 226 -16.24 -18.71 5.87
C ALA A 226 -14.91 -18.43 5.15
N ASN A 227 -14.57 -19.26 4.16
CA ASN A 227 -13.38 -19.07 3.36
C ASN A 227 -13.45 -17.72 2.63
N ILE A 228 -12.31 -17.04 2.51
CA ILE A 228 -12.19 -15.80 1.74
C ILE A 228 -12.29 -16.15 0.25
N PRO A 229 -13.35 -15.72 -0.48
CA PRO A 229 -13.47 -15.98 -1.90
C PRO A 229 -12.38 -15.21 -2.64
N LYS A 230 -11.49 -15.93 -3.32
CA LYS A 230 -10.45 -15.36 -4.18
C LYS A 230 -10.65 -15.92 -5.59
N ALA A 231 -10.74 -15.02 -6.58
CA ALA A 231 -10.85 -15.44 -7.97
C ALA A 231 -9.58 -16.21 -8.38
N ASN A 232 -9.72 -17.31 -9.13
CA ASN A 232 -8.58 -18.14 -9.54
C ASN A 232 -7.52 -17.38 -10.32
N VAL A 233 -7.92 -16.34 -11.07
CA VAL A 233 -6.98 -15.47 -11.82
C VAL A 233 -6.02 -14.69 -10.91
N LEU A 234 -6.35 -14.53 -9.62
CA LEU A 234 -5.49 -13.91 -8.61
C LEU A 234 -4.49 -14.88 -7.96
N LEU A 235 -4.63 -16.18 -8.23
CA LEU A 235 -3.87 -17.23 -7.55
C LEU A 235 -2.78 -17.80 -8.47
N ASP A 236 -1.63 -18.14 -7.89
CA ASP A 236 -0.56 -18.86 -8.58
C ASP A 236 -0.90 -20.36 -8.74
N GLY A 237 0.00 -21.11 -9.39
CA GLY A 237 -0.17 -22.56 -9.62
C GLY A 237 -0.24 -23.41 -8.34
N SER A 238 0.09 -22.84 -7.17
CA SER A 238 -0.03 -23.48 -5.85
C SER A 238 -1.32 -23.09 -5.11
N GLY A 239 -2.15 -22.22 -5.70
CA GLY A 239 -3.39 -21.72 -5.09
C GLY A 239 -3.19 -20.59 -4.08
N LYS A 240 -1.98 -20.01 -4.00
CA LYS A 240 -1.66 -18.84 -3.16
C LYS A 240 -1.93 -17.57 -3.95
N VAL A 241 -2.17 -16.44 -3.27
CA VAL A 241 -2.19 -15.13 -3.93
C VAL A 241 -0.86 -14.93 -4.66
N PHE A 242 -0.96 -14.70 -5.96
CA PHE A 242 0.21 -14.50 -6.81
C PHE A 242 1.09 -13.36 -6.26
N GLY A 243 2.39 -13.58 -6.28
CA GLY A 243 3.39 -12.62 -5.84
C GLY A 243 4.62 -12.71 -6.72
N ARG A 244 5.15 -11.55 -7.10
CA ARG A 244 6.34 -11.43 -7.96
C ARG A 244 7.25 -10.34 -7.43
N GLY A 245 8.49 -10.70 -7.11
CA GLY A 245 9.53 -9.75 -6.71
C GLY A 245 9.93 -8.81 -7.84
N ARG A 246 10.56 -7.69 -7.46
CA ARG A 246 11.06 -6.69 -8.40
C ARG A 246 12.00 -7.33 -9.45
N PRO A 247 11.74 -7.15 -10.76
CA PRO A 247 12.66 -7.58 -11.81
C PRO A 247 14.07 -7.00 -11.62
N THR A 248 15.10 -7.86 -11.71
CA THR A 248 16.52 -7.46 -11.57
C THR A 248 17.26 -7.46 -12.90
N TYR A 249 16.71 -8.14 -13.92
CA TYR A 249 17.33 -8.33 -15.22
C TYR A 249 18.75 -8.94 -15.17
N ALA A 250 19.05 -9.72 -14.12
CA ALA A 250 20.39 -10.28 -13.88
C ALA A 250 20.92 -11.17 -15.02
N ASP A 251 20.01 -11.78 -15.80
CA ASP A 251 20.35 -12.65 -16.93
C ASP A 251 20.61 -11.91 -18.24
N TYR A 252 20.50 -10.57 -18.27
CA TYR A 252 20.68 -9.76 -19.47
C TYR A 252 22.10 -9.20 -19.56
N ALA A 253 22.65 -9.17 -20.79
CA ALA A 253 23.90 -8.46 -21.06
C ALA A 253 23.65 -6.94 -21.15
N VAL A 254 24.66 -6.13 -20.82
CA VAL A 254 24.61 -4.66 -20.93
C VAL A 254 24.21 -4.19 -22.34
N SER A 255 24.60 -4.91 -23.39
CA SER A 255 24.24 -4.60 -24.78
C SER A 255 22.72 -4.71 -25.08
N GLN A 256 21.97 -5.43 -24.25
CA GLN A 256 20.52 -5.58 -24.31
C GLN A 256 19.78 -4.50 -23.51
N ILE A 257 20.51 -3.58 -22.89
CA ILE A 257 19.99 -2.43 -22.16
C ILE A 257 20.32 -1.16 -22.98
N VAL A 258 19.38 -0.22 -23.04
CA VAL A 258 19.57 1.07 -23.74
C VAL A 258 19.31 2.23 -22.80
N SER A 259 20.28 3.14 -22.69
CA SER A 259 20.16 4.37 -21.91
C SER A 259 19.38 5.41 -22.72
N VAL A 260 18.35 6.02 -22.12
CA VAL A 260 17.58 7.08 -22.78
C VAL A 260 18.43 8.30 -23.10
N LYS A 261 19.47 8.60 -22.31
CA LYS A 261 20.40 9.71 -22.61
C LYS A 261 21.32 9.43 -23.80
N SER A 262 21.63 8.16 -24.05
CA SER A 262 22.35 7.75 -25.26
C SER A 262 21.47 7.88 -26.52
N GLU A 263 20.15 7.96 -26.32
CA GLU A 263 19.13 8.10 -27.36
C GLU A 263 18.47 9.50 -27.30
N ASP A 264 19.31 10.52 -27.11
CA ASP A 264 18.99 11.95 -27.17
C ASP A 264 18.14 12.58 -26.06
N ALA A 265 17.52 11.81 -25.17
CA ALA A 265 16.81 12.37 -24.02
C ALA A 265 17.78 13.13 -23.09
N LYS A 266 17.42 14.32 -22.61
CA LYS A 266 18.32 15.16 -21.79
C LYS A 266 18.14 14.89 -20.30
N GLY A 267 16.90 14.75 -19.83
CA GLY A 267 16.61 14.55 -18.41
C GLY A 267 17.03 15.74 -17.53
N ASP A 268 17.06 16.95 -18.09
CA ASP A 268 17.54 18.17 -17.43
C ASP A 268 16.42 18.98 -16.76
N GLY A 269 15.19 18.48 -16.78
CA GLY A 269 14.00 19.12 -16.22
C GLY A 269 13.48 20.30 -17.05
N ASN A 270 13.99 20.55 -18.25
CA ASN A 270 13.63 21.72 -19.06
C ASN A 270 13.39 21.36 -20.52
N THR A 271 14.27 20.58 -21.12
CA THR A 271 14.15 20.12 -22.50
C THR A 271 12.95 19.18 -22.63
N ASP A 272 12.15 19.38 -23.67
CA ASP A 272 11.06 18.48 -24.03
C ASP A 272 11.65 17.19 -24.63
N ASP A 273 11.61 16.12 -23.84
CA ASP A 273 12.16 14.81 -24.16
C ASP A 273 11.10 13.89 -24.80
N THR A 274 9.87 14.36 -25.07
CA THR A 274 8.80 13.50 -25.61
C THR A 274 9.22 12.78 -26.88
N ALA A 275 9.76 13.49 -27.87
CA ALA A 275 10.11 12.89 -29.16
C ALA A 275 11.25 11.87 -29.04
N ALA A 276 12.26 12.18 -28.22
CA ALA A 276 13.37 11.28 -27.93
C ALA A 276 12.85 10.01 -27.24
N LEU A 277 12.05 10.14 -26.18
CA LEU A 277 11.51 9.00 -25.46
C LEU A 277 10.53 8.15 -26.29
N GLN A 278 9.74 8.78 -27.17
CA GLN A 278 8.73 8.07 -27.97
C GLN A 278 9.35 7.21 -29.08
N ALA A 279 10.52 7.58 -29.61
CA ALA A 279 11.19 6.89 -30.71
C ALA A 279 11.73 5.50 -30.32
N TYR A 280 11.90 5.22 -29.02
CA TYR A 280 12.56 4.00 -28.53
C TYR A 280 11.59 3.15 -27.71
N SER A 281 10.99 2.15 -28.36
CA SER A 281 10.14 1.16 -27.71
C SER A 281 10.38 -0.26 -28.25
N GLY A 282 10.35 -1.27 -27.36
CA GLY A 282 10.10 -2.67 -27.72
C GLY A 282 11.26 -3.58 -28.16
N CYS A 283 12.53 -3.15 -28.15
CA CYS A 283 13.66 -4.01 -28.59
C CYS A 283 14.70 -4.36 -27.51
N LYS A 284 14.75 -3.59 -26.42
CA LYS A 284 15.74 -3.68 -25.34
C LYS A 284 15.08 -3.29 -24.02
N ILE A 285 15.74 -3.61 -22.90
CA ILE A 285 15.37 -3.03 -21.62
C ILE A 285 15.74 -1.55 -21.67
N ILE A 286 14.77 -0.68 -21.41
CA ILE A 286 14.96 0.77 -21.42
C ILE A 286 15.44 1.20 -20.04
N TYR A 287 16.63 1.78 -20.01
CA TYR A 287 17.25 2.33 -18.82
C TYR A 287 17.05 3.84 -18.81
N PHE A 288 16.20 4.31 -17.89
CA PHE A 288 16.10 5.73 -17.61
C PHE A 288 17.25 6.12 -16.69
N ASP A 289 18.22 6.84 -17.24
CA ASP A 289 19.28 7.46 -16.44
C ASP A 289 18.67 8.47 -15.47
N ALA A 290 19.33 8.75 -14.34
CA ALA A 290 18.82 9.69 -13.35
C ALA A 290 18.61 11.08 -13.98
N GLY A 291 17.48 11.71 -13.69
CA GLY A 291 17.09 12.98 -14.28
C GLY A 291 15.59 13.24 -14.25
N THR A 292 15.20 14.39 -14.79
CA THR A 292 13.80 14.79 -14.98
C THR A 292 13.52 15.01 -16.44
N TYR A 293 12.74 14.12 -17.04
CA TYR A 293 12.39 14.11 -18.44
C TYR A 293 11.03 14.80 -18.62
N ILE A 294 11.03 15.99 -19.22
CA ILE A 294 9.78 16.69 -19.51
C ILE A 294 9.12 16.02 -20.70
N VAL A 295 7.84 15.69 -20.57
CA VAL A 295 7.02 15.27 -21.70
C VAL A 295 5.88 16.27 -21.90
N SER A 296 5.71 16.78 -23.12
CA SER A 296 4.67 17.76 -23.44
C SER A 296 3.40 17.17 -24.06
N SER A 297 3.44 15.92 -24.47
CA SER A 297 2.29 15.12 -24.91
C SER A 297 2.41 13.67 -24.39
N THR A 298 1.37 12.87 -24.59
CA THR A 298 1.32 11.48 -24.12
C THR A 298 2.52 10.68 -24.58
N LEU A 299 3.29 10.16 -23.61
CA LEU A 299 4.32 9.16 -23.83
C LEU A 299 3.67 7.77 -23.80
N THR A 300 3.59 7.11 -24.95
CA THR A 300 3.05 5.76 -25.05
C THR A 300 4.17 4.74 -24.88
N ILE A 301 4.03 3.87 -23.88
CA ILE A 301 4.90 2.72 -23.61
C ILE A 301 4.22 1.47 -24.16
N PRO A 302 4.67 0.89 -25.29
CA PRO A 302 4.01 -0.26 -25.89
C PRO A 302 4.09 -1.52 -25.03
N ALA A 303 3.09 -2.40 -25.19
CA ALA A 303 3.19 -3.77 -24.67
C ALA A 303 4.44 -4.47 -25.22
N GLY A 304 5.12 -5.24 -24.38
CA GLY A 304 6.44 -5.83 -24.65
C GLY A 304 7.62 -5.03 -24.09
N THR A 305 7.39 -3.87 -23.46
CA THR A 305 8.45 -2.97 -22.99
C THR A 305 8.84 -3.26 -21.53
N GLN A 306 10.14 -3.26 -21.25
CA GLN A 306 10.69 -3.33 -19.90
C GLN A 306 11.48 -2.06 -19.60
N ILE A 307 11.20 -1.43 -18.47
CA ILE A 307 11.77 -0.15 -18.04
C ILE A 307 12.38 -0.30 -16.65
N THR A 308 13.57 0.27 -16.48
CA THR A 308 14.17 0.45 -15.15
C THR A 308 14.81 1.83 -15.04
N GLY A 309 14.60 2.50 -13.91
CA GLY A 309 15.19 3.79 -13.58
C GLY A 309 16.46 3.67 -12.74
N GLU A 310 17.33 4.66 -12.88
CA GLU A 310 18.48 4.88 -12.03
C GLU A 310 18.09 5.80 -10.86
N ALA A 311 17.87 5.23 -9.68
CA ALA A 311 17.57 5.95 -8.42
C ALA A 311 16.44 6.99 -8.52
N TRP A 312 16.73 8.18 -9.06
CA TRP A 312 15.82 9.32 -9.22
C TRP A 312 15.54 9.65 -10.70
N SER A 313 14.77 8.80 -11.37
CA SER A 313 14.35 8.96 -12.77
C SER A 313 12.90 9.42 -12.86
N ASN A 314 12.67 10.64 -13.35
CA ASN A 314 11.36 11.30 -13.29
C ASN A 314 10.80 11.51 -14.70
N ILE A 315 9.57 11.04 -14.96
CA ILE A 315 8.81 11.43 -16.14
C ILE A 315 7.79 12.49 -15.70
N MET A 316 7.93 13.71 -16.24
CA MET A 316 7.17 14.88 -15.81
C MET A 316 6.31 15.44 -16.94
N GLY A 317 5.00 15.24 -16.86
CA GLY A 317 4.04 15.85 -17.78
C GLY A 317 3.97 17.37 -17.60
N SER A 318 4.11 18.14 -18.68
CA SER A 318 4.02 19.60 -18.65
C SER A 318 3.43 20.18 -19.93
N GLY A 319 2.93 21.41 -19.88
CA GLY A 319 2.40 22.11 -21.06
C GLY A 319 0.89 21.95 -21.27
N GLY A 320 0.38 22.58 -22.33
CA GLY A 320 -1.05 22.80 -22.54
C GLY A 320 -1.89 21.53 -22.70
N ASN A 321 -1.30 20.42 -23.15
CA ASN A 321 -2.01 19.15 -23.37
C ASN A 321 -2.60 18.57 -22.07
N PHE A 322 -2.02 18.91 -20.92
CA PHE A 322 -2.42 18.37 -19.63
C PHE A 322 -3.21 19.37 -18.77
N GLN A 323 -3.67 20.49 -19.34
CA GLN A 323 -4.38 21.55 -18.61
C GLN A 323 -5.89 21.53 -18.80
N ASN A 324 -6.42 20.77 -19.76
CA ASN A 324 -7.86 20.75 -20.01
C ASN A 324 -8.57 19.69 -19.16
N VAL A 325 -9.13 20.12 -18.02
CA VAL A 325 -9.92 19.24 -17.12
C VAL A 325 -11.13 18.60 -17.81
N ASN A 326 -11.70 19.23 -18.84
CA ASN A 326 -12.86 18.72 -19.58
C ASN A 326 -12.47 17.72 -20.68
N SER A 327 -11.18 17.56 -20.96
CA SER A 327 -10.64 16.60 -21.92
C SER A 327 -9.31 16.07 -21.39
N PRO A 328 -9.33 15.35 -20.26
CA PRO A 328 -8.11 14.90 -19.61
C PRO A 328 -7.32 13.97 -20.54
N GLN A 329 -5.99 14.05 -20.47
CA GLN A 329 -5.06 13.30 -21.33
C GLN A 329 -4.06 12.52 -20.48
N PRO A 330 -3.69 11.29 -20.90
CA PRO A 330 -2.63 10.53 -20.24
C PRO A 330 -1.27 11.20 -20.45
N VAL A 331 -0.51 11.38 -19.38
CA VAL A 331 0.92 11.74 -19.45
C VAL A 331 1.71 10.53 -19.93
N VAL A 332 1.51 9.39 -19.27
CA VAL A 332 2.06 8.10 -19.68
C VAL A 332 0.93 7.14 -19.97
N LYS A 333 0.92 6.59 -21.19
CA LYS A 333 -0.02 5.56 -21.62
C LYS A 333 0.69 4.21 -21.67
N VAL A 334 0.35 3.33 -20.75
CA VAL A 334 0.99 2.03 -20.55
C VAL A 334 0.22 0.96 -21.32
N GLY A 335 0.73 0.66 -22.51
CA GLY A 335 0.07 -0.16 -23.53
C GLY A 335 -1.01 0.62 -24.28
N ASP A 336 -1.30 0.16 -25.51
CA ASP A 336 -2.52 0.57 -26.19
C ASP A 336 -3.74 -0.13 -25.60
N THR A 337 -4.92 0.47 -25.76
CA THR A 337 -6.18 -0.13 -25.33
C THR A 337 -6.36 -1.51 -25.96
N GLY A 338 -6.55 -2.54 -25.12
CA GLY A 338 -6.68 -3.93 -25.55
C GLY A 338 -5.36 -4.61 -25.91
N SER A 339 -4.21 -3.96 -25.72
CA SER A 339 -2.91 -4.59 -25.91
C SER A 339 -2.63 -5.65 -24.83
N THR A 340 -1.82 -6.64 -25.18
CA THR A 340 -1.44 -7.73 -24.28
C THR A 340 0.05 -7.98 -24.42
N GLY A 341 0.77 -8.15 -23.31
CA GLY A 341 2.20 -8.43 -23.33
C GLY A 341 2.88 -8.17 -22.00
N VAL A 342 4.15 -8.55 -21.93
CA VAL A 342 5.03 -8.17 -20.81
C VAL A 342 5.14 -6.65 -20.78
N LEU A 343 4.93 -6.04 -19.63
CA LEU A 343 5.20 -4.62 -19.43
C LEU A 343 5.68 -4.39 -18.00
N GLU A 344 6.98 -4.16 -17.84
CA GLU A 344 7.60 -4.05 -16.52
C GLU A 344 8.14 -2.65 -16.33
N ILE A 345 7.75 -1.97 -15.24
CA ILE A 345 8.27 -0.65 -14.89
C ILE A 345 8.87 -0.74 -13.48
N SER A 346 10.10 -0.28 -13.31
CA SER A 346 10.74 -0.26 -12.00
C SER A 346 11.57 0.99 -11.73
N GLY A 347 11.51 1.55 -10.52
CA GLY A 347 12.36 2.68 -10.15
C GLY A 347 12.07 3.98 -10.90
N ILE A 348 10.82 4.18 -11.34
CA ILE A 348 10.39 5.40 -12.05
C ILE A 348 9.48 6.24 -11.15
N LEU A 349 9.75 7.55 -11.11
CA LEU A 349 8.87 8.54 -10.53
C LEU A 349 8.07 9.20 -11.66
N PHE A 350 6.74 9.16 -11.56
CA PHE A 350 5.83 9.86 -12.45
C PHE A 350 5.29 11.10 -11.77
N THR A 351 5.29 12.23 -12.48
CA THR A 351 4.90 13.52 -11.91
C THR A 351 4.37 14.47 -12.99
N THR A 352 3.97 15.65 -12.56
CA THR A 352 3.52 16.74 -13.41
C THR A 352 4.17 18.05 -12.98
N ARG A 353 4.24 18.99 -13.90
CA ARG A 353 4.51 20.39 -13.61
C ARG A 353 3.21 21.18 -13.76
N ALA A 354 2.77 21.77 -12.66
CA ALA A 354 1.55 22.54 -12.62
C ALA A 354 1.62 23.83 -13.47
N PRO A 355 0.47 24.29 -14.00
CA PRO A 355 -0.86 23.69 -13.88
C PRO A 355 -1.02 22.45 -14.77
N ALA A 356 -1.69 21.42 -14.24
CA ALA A 356 -1.89 20.13 -14.91
C ALA A 356 -3.22 19.43 -14.53
N GLN A 357 -4.29 20.20 -14.29
CA GLN A 357 -5.65 19.71 -13.94
C GLN A 357 -6.31 18.75 -14.95
N GLY A 358 -5.76 18.59 -16.16
CA GLY A 358 -6.19 17.63 -17.17
C GLY A 358 -5.28 16.40 -17.27
N ALA A 359 -4.26 16.25 -16.42
CA ALA A 359 -3.34 15.12 -16.48
C ALA A 359 -3.95 13.86 -15.85
N ILE A 360 -4.04 12.78 -16.61
CA ILE A 360 -4.06 11.42 -16.06
C ILE A 360 -2.60 10.99 -16.01
N VAL A 361 -1.97 10.92 -14.83
CA VAL A 361 -0.51 10.73 -14.76
C VAL A 361 -0.11 9.39 -15.39
N ILE A 362 -0.86 8.33 -15.08
CA ILE A 362 -0.71 7.01 -15.72
C ILE A 362 -2.08 6.51 -16.18
N GLU A 363 -2.22 6.23 -17.48
CA GLU A 363 -3.31 5.38 -18.00
C GLU A 363 -2.74 4.00 -18.32
N TRP A 364 -3.28 2.97 -17.69
CA TRP A 364 -2.81 1.60 -17.78
C TRP A 364 -3.81 0.74 -18.54
N ASN A 365 -3.37 0.24 -19.70
CA ASN A 365 -4.23 -0.45 -20.66
C ASN A 365 -3.82 -1.89 -20.94
N VAL A 366 -2.52 -2.19 -20.80
CA VAL A 366 -1.97 -3.50 -21.12
C VAL A 366 -2.56 -4.60 -20.23
N HIS A 367 -2.71 -5.78 -20.80
CA HIS A 367 -3.07 -7.01 -20.08
C HIS A 367 -1.92 -8.02 -20.12
N ASP A 368 -1.83 -8.87 -19.09
CA ASP A 368 -0.93 -10.01 -19.00
C ASP A 368 -1.11 -10.94 -20.21
N PRO A 369 -0.04 -11.45 -20.84
CA PRO A 369 -0.14 -12.50 -21.83
C PRO A 369 -0.61 -13.82 -21.20
N ALA A 370 -1.25 -14.65 -22.01
CA ALA A 370 -1.75 -15.94 -21.57
C ALA A 370 -0.63 -16.78 -20.93
N GLY A 371 -0.89 -17.28 -19.71
CA GLY A 371 0.05 -18.12 -18.95
C GLY A 371 1.18 -17.37 -18.24
N GLN A 372 1.18 -16.02 -18.24
CA GLN A 372 2.21 -15.20 -17.60
C GLN A 372 1.56 -14.16 -16.66
N GLN A 373 1.20 -14.59 -15.45
CA GLN A 373 0.64 -13.70 -14.43
C GLN A 373 1.68 -12.67 -13.97
N GLY A 374 1.24 -11.42 -13.76
CA GLY A 374 2.08 -10.32 -13.31
C GLY A 374 3.20 -9.98 -14.29
N ALA A 375 2.98 -10.22 -15.59
CA ALA A 375 3.86 -9.82 -16.67
C ALA A 375 3.75 -8.31 -16.93
N ALA A 376 2.58 -7.74 -16.69
CA ALA A 376 2.30 -6.31 -16.66
C ALA A 376 2.31 -5.82 -15.20
N GLY A 377 3.32 -5.05 -14.81
CA GLY A 377 3.44 -4.58 -13.43
C GLY A 377 4.45 -3.47 -13.17
N VAL A 378 4.37 -2.94 -11.95
CA VAL A 378 5.24 -1.88 -11.45
C VAL A 378 5.80 -2.21 -10.07
N TRP A 379 7.08 -1.89 -9.85
CA TRP A 379 7.80 -2.10 -8.59
C TRP A 379 8.64 -0.88 -8.25
N ASP A 380 8.68 -0.46 -6.98
CA ASP A 380 9.46 0.71 -6.55
C ASP A 380 9.21 1.95 -7.44
N ALA A 381 7.94 2.20 -7.75
CA ALA A 381 7.53 3.40 -8.47
C ALA A 381 6.70 4.31 -7.58
N LEU A 382 6.68 5.58 -7.96
CA LEU A 382 6.02 6.64 -7.22
C LEU A 382 5.29 7.54 -8.22
N VAL A 383 4.03 7.82 -7.98
CA VAL A 383 3.32 8.95 -8.60
C VAL A 383 3.35 10.08 -7.57
N ARG A 384 4.22 11.08 -7.79
CA ARG A 384 4.36 12.24 -6.89
C ARG A 384 3.78 13.47 -7.56
N ILE A 385 2.66 13.99 -7.06
CA ILE A 385 1.99 15.16 -7.66
C ILE A 385 2.28 16.39 -6.80
N GLY A 386 3.20 17.22 -7.25
CA GLY A 386 3.66 18.40 -6.52
C GLY A 386 4.71 18.11 -5.44
N GLY A 387 4.90 19.08 -4.55
CA GLY A 387 5.71 18.96 -3.34
C GLY A 387 7.21 18.85 -3.57
N ALA A 388 7.74 19.35 -4.68
CA ALA A 388 9.17 19.33 -4.95
C ALA A 388 9.59 20.34 -6.01
N VAL A 389 10.88 20.64 -6.06
CA VAL A 389 11.51 21.50 -7.07
C VAL A 389 11.14 21.03 -8.49
N GLY A 390 10.74 22.00 -9.32
CA GLY A 390 10.38 21.78 -10.73
C GLY A 390 8.91 21.40 -10.98
N THR A 391 8.13 21.10 -9.93
CA THR A 391 6.69 20.76 -10.05
C THR A 391 5.78 21.99 -10.13
N ASN A 392 6.27 23.19 -9.81
CA ASN A 392 5.49 24.41 -9.59
C ASN A 392 4.45 24.34 -8.46
N ILE A 393 4.49 23.27 -7.64
CA ILE A 393 3.69 23.12 -6.42
C ILE A 393 4.68 22.95 -5.26
N GLN A 394 5.20 24.06 -4.76
CA GLN A 394 5.99 24.13 -3.54
C GLN A 394 5.32 25.13 -2.59
N THR A 395 5.81 25.24 -1.35
CA THR A 395 5.20 26.13 -0.33
C THR A 395 5.07 27.58 -0.83
N ALA A 396 6.01 28.05 -1.68
CA ALA A 396 5.99 29.41 -2.20
C ALA A 396 4.81 29.69 -3.14
N GLN A 397 4.39 28.72 -3.94
CA GLN A 397 3.28 28.85 -4.89
C GLN A 397 1.95 28.46 -4.26
N CYS A 398 1.99 27.46 -3.38
CA CYS A 398 0.80 26.75 -2.90
C CYS A 398 0.79 26.61 -1.36
N PRO A 399 0.95 27.69 -0.57
CA PRO A 399 0.98 27.58 0.88
C PRO A 399 -0.34 27.08 1.45
N SER A 400 -0.30 26.35 2.57
CA SER A 400 -1.51 25.82 3.24
C SER A 400 -2.53 26.90 3.65
N SER A 401 -2.09 28.15 3.83
CA SER A 401 -2.97 29.29 4.08
C SER A 401 -3.94 29.61 2.94
N ASN A 402 -3.66 29.13 1.72
CA ASN A 402 -4.44 29.41 0.51
C ASN A 402 -5.48 28.34 0.17
N ALA A 403 -5.73 27.39 1.09
CA ALA A 403 -6.60 26.23 0.88
C ALA A 403 -7.98 26.56 0.27
N ASN A 404 -8.49 27.76 0.56
CA ASN A 404 -9.83 28.21 0.21
C ASN A 404 -9.96 28.95 -1.13
N THR A 405 -8.88 29.10 -1.90
CA THR A 405 -8.86 30.05 -3.02
C THR A 405 -8.93 29.42 -4.41
N GLY A 406 -8.85 28.08 -4.56
CA GLY A 406 -8.92 27.42 -5.86
C GLY A 406 -7.94 28.03 -6.88
N ASN A 407 -6.75 28.43 -6.44
CA ASN A 407 -5.75 29.06 -7.30
C ASN A 407 -5.40 28.09 -8.43
N ASN A 408 -5.64 28.49 -9.68
CA ASN A 408 -5.41 27.70 -10.89
C ASN A 408 -3.98 27.14 -10.98
N ASN A 409 -3.02 27.70 -10.25
CA ASN A 409 -1.63 27.26 -10.26
C ASN A 409 -1.33 26.01 -9.40
N CYS A 410 -2.23 25.61 -8.48
CA CYS A 410 -1.98 24.50 -7.55
C CYS A 410 -2.66 23.18 -7.97
N PHE A 411 -3.14 23.09 -9.21
CA PHE A 411 -3.70 21.87 -9.76
C PHE A 411 -2.60 20.98 -10.35
N GLY A 412 -2.39 19.83 -9.71
CA GLY A 412 -1.34 18.90 -10.10
C GLY A 412 -1.79 17.80 -11.06
N ALA A 413 -3.03 17.31 -10.96
CA ALA A 413 -3.53 16.27 -11.86
C ALA A 413 -5.06 16.21 -11.92
N PHE A 414 -5.60 15.58 -12.96
CA PHE A 414 -6.98 15.08 -12.98
C PHE A 414 -7.10 13.77 -12.16
N MET A 415 -6.12 12.89 -12.33
CA MET A 415 -6.05 11.55 -11.72
C MET A 415 -4.60 11.07 -11.65
N GLY A 416 -4.25 10.36 -10.57
CA GLY A 416 -2.95 9.68 -10.45
C GLY A 416 -2.82 8.48 -11.40
N VAL A 417 -3.66 7.45 -11.22
CA VAL A 417 -3.60 6.21 -12.00
C VAL A 417 -4.99 5.80 -12.47
N HIS A 418 -5.11 5.45 -13.74
CA HIS A 418 -6.31 4.86 -14.34
C HIS A 418 -6.00 3.44 -14.84
N LEU A 419 -6.52 2.39 -14.19
CA LEU A 419 -6.53 1.04 -14.73
C LEU A 419 -7.79 0.87 -15.59
N THR A 420 -7.64 0.83 -16.90
CA THR A 420 -8.78 0.77 -17.82
C THR A 420 -9.38 -0.64 -17.87
N SER A 421 -10.61 -0.75 -18.39
CA SER A 421 -11.42 -1.97 -18.29
C SER A 421 -10.74 -3.26 -18.75
N GLY A 422 -9.98 -3.20 -19.86
CA GLY A 422 -9.31 -4.37 -20.44
C GLY A 422 -7.93 -4.69 -19.85
N SER A 423 -7.47 -3.93 -18.85
CA SER A 423 -6.12 -4.07 -18.33
C SER A 423 -5.97 -5.13 -17.23
N SER A 424 -4.75 -5.58 -16.97
CA SER A 424 -4.35 -6.29 -15.75
C SER A 424 -3.10 -5.62 -15.18
N ALA A 425 -2.86 -5.72 -13.87
CA ALA A 425 -1.72 -5.04 -13.26
C ALA A 425 -1.23 -5.71 -11.97
N TYR A 426 0.08 -5.90 -11.85
CA TYR A 426 0.75 -6.19 -10.59
C TYR A 426 1.43 -4.91 -10.06
N LEU A 427 0.90 -4.31 -9.00
CA LEU A 427 1.38 -3.06 -8.42
C LEU A 427 1.97 -3.33 -7.04
N GLU A 428 3.29 -3.25 -6.89
CA GLU A 428 3.97 -3.54 -5.62
C GLU A 428 4.71 -2.31 -5.09
N GLY A 429 4.33 -1.89 -3.87
CA GLY A 429 4.92 -0.73 -3.21
C GLY A 429 4.62 0.62 -3.88
N LEU A 430 3.70 0.65 -4.85
CA LEU A 430 3.33 1.87 -5.57
C LEU A 430 2.70 2.88 -4.61
N TRP A 431 3.29 4.08 -4.53
CA TRP A 431 2.72 5.20 -3.79
C TRP A 431 2.19 6.25 -4.77
N VAL A 432 0.92 6.62 -4.64
CA VAL A 432 0.26 7.68 -5.42
C VAL A 432 -0.05 8.83 -4.48
N TRP A 433 0.87 9.79 -4.43
CA TRP A 433 0.87 10.85 -3.44
C TRP A 433 0.60 12.20 -4.08
N LEU A 434 -0.52 12.83 -3.69
CA LEU A 434 -0.67 14.26 -3.87
C LEU A 434 -0.02 14.98 -2.69
N ALA A 435 0.94 15.85 -2.98
CA ALA A 435 1.74 16.46 -1.93
C ALA A 435 0.91 17.21 -0.88
N ASP A 436 1.07 16.82 0.39
CA ASP A 436 0.52 17.52 1.56
C ASP A 436 1.55 18.50 2.18
N HIS A 437 2.84 18.32 1.85
CA HIS A 437 3.95 19.21 2.19
C HIS A 437 5.01 19.24 1.09
N ASP A 438 5.93 20.19 1.18
CA ASP A 438 7.10 20.28 0.31
C ASP A 438 8.17 19.29 0.79
N VAL A 439 8.74 18.45 -0.08
CA VAL A 439 9.84 17.55 0.32
C VAL A 439 11.19 18.29 0.33
N ASP A 440 11.27 19.44 -0.34
CA ASP A 440 12.45 20.31 -0.41
C ASP A 440 12.37 21.49 0.60
N GLY A 441 11.31 21.56 1.42
CA GLY A 441 11.11 22.58 2.46
C GLY A 441 10.18 22.10 3.60
N PRO A 442 10.26 22.59 4.85
CA PRO A 442 9.64 21.92 6.00
C PRO A 442 8.12 22.13 6.16
N SER A 443 7.41 22.71 5.19
CA SER A 443 6.06 23.27 5.40
C SER A 443 4.98 22.51 4.62
N GLN A 444 3.81 22.35 5.26
CA GLN A 444 2.58 21.92 4.60
C GLN A 444 2.21 22.85 3.43
N LEU A 445 1.56 22.27 2.43
CA LEU A 445 1.09 22.97 1.23
C LEU A 445 -0.32 22.51 0.85
N THR A 446 -0.97 23.20 -0.08
CA THR A 446 -2.24 22.77 -0.67
C THR A 446 -2.07 22.48 -2.15
N ALA A 447 -2.25 21.22 -2.54
CA ALA A 447 -2.28 20.80 -3.94
C ALA A 447 -3.65 20.16 -4.26
N TYR A 448 -4.03 20.18 -5.54
CA TYR A 448 -5.30 19.60 -6.00
C TYR A 448 -5.07 18.52 -7.05
N SER A 449 -5.59 17.31 -6.78
CA SER A 449 -5.76 16.22 -7.72
C SER A 449 -7.12 15.58 -7.50
N GLY A 450 -7.90 15.39 -8.56
CA GLY A 450 -9.28 14.91 -8.44
C GLY A 450 -9.35 13.50 -7.86
N ARG A 451 -8.54 12.57 -8.38
CA ARG A 451 -8.61 11.14 -8.06
C ARG A 451 -7.23 10.56 -7.81
N GLY A 452 -7.13 9.59 -6.92
CA GLY A 452 -5.92 8.79 -6.74
C GLY A 452 -5.82 7.71 -7.80
N ILE A 453 -6.25 6.50 -7.43
CA ILE A 453 -6.29 5.33 -8.30
C ILE A 453 -7.75 5.02 -8.66
N LEU A 454 -8.09 5.12 -9.95
CA LEU A 454 -9.33 4.55 -10.49
C LEU A 454 -9.01 3.21 -11.16
N SER A 455 -9.75 2.17 -10.80
CA SER A 455 -9.74 0.91 -11.53
C SER A 455 -11.12 0.56 -12.04
N GLU A 456 -11.18 0.32 -13.35
CA GLU A 456 -12.31 -0.29 -14.05
C GLU A 456 -11.95 -1.69 -14.60
N SER A 457 -10.70 -2.11 -14.34
CA SER A 457 -10.09 -3.35 -14.81
C SER A 457 -10.95 -4.57 -14.44
N GLN A 458 -11.12 -5.47 -15.40
CA GLN A 458 -11.72 -6.80 -15.15
C GLN A 458 -10.72 -7.78 -14.50
N GLY A 459 -9.51 -7.33 -14.24
CA GLY A 459 -8.45 -8.06 -13.59
C GLY A 459 -7.74 -9.09 -14.48
N PRO A 460 -6.76 -9.81 -13.91
CA PRO A 460 -6.39 -9.75 -12.50
C PRO A 460 -5.62 -8.46 -12.13
N VAL A 461 -5.91 -7.91 -10.95
CA VAL A 461 -5.13 -6.80 -10.38
C VAL A 461 -4.67 -7.16 -8.97
N TRP A 462 -3.38 -6.96 -8.71
CA TRP A 462 -2.77 -7.12 -7.40
C TRP A 462 -2.21 -5.77 -6.94
N MET A 463 -2.72 -5.25 -5.84
CA MET A 463 -2.24 -4.03 -5.18
C MET A 463 -1.55 -4.45 -3.88
N VAL A 464 -0.24 -4.68 -3.96
CA VAL A 464 0.58 -5.22 -2.87
C VAL A 464 1.32 -4.09 -2.17
N GLY A 465 0.84 -3.67 -1.00
CA GLY A 465 1.43 -2.55 -0.25
C GLY A 465 1.38 -1.23 -0.99
N THR A 466 0.30 -0.97 -1.72
CA THR A 466 0.10 0.32 -2.39
C THR A 466 -0.47 1.35 -1.43
N ALA A 467 -0.19 2.63 -1.68
CA ALA A 467 -0.84 3.74 -1.00
C ALA A 467 -1.34 4.78 -2.01
N ALA A 468 -2.48 5.41 -1.73
CA ALA A 468 -2.98 6.57 -2.47
C ALA A 468 -3.47 7.63 -1.48
N GLU A 469 -3.02 8.88 -1.61
CA GLU A 469 -3.20 9.86 -0.54
C GLU A 469 -3.51 11.27 -1.07
N HIS A 470 -4.37 11.96 -0.32
CA HIS A 470 -4.69 13.37 -0.42
C HIS A 470 -5.45 13.82 -1.68
N HIS A 471 -6.07 12.89 -2.41
CA HIS A 471 -6.90 13.21 -3.58
C HIS A 471 -8.31 13.65 -3.20
N VAL A 472 -8.89 14.58 -3.98
CA VAL A 472 -10.12 15.31 -3.63
C VAL A 472 -11.33 14.39 -3.53
N PHE A 473 -11.55 13.51 -4.51
CA PHE A 473 -12.74 12.66 -4.54
C PHE A 473 -12.55 11.35 -3.79
N TYR A 474 -11.53 10.60 -4.18
CA TYR A 474 -11.21 9.33 -3.57
C TYR A 474 -9.74 8.98 -3.76
N GLN A 475 -9.24 8.18 -2.82
CA GLN A 475 -7.91 7.60 -2.90
C GLN A 475 -7.92 6.36 -3.79
N TYR A 476 -8.88 5.45 -3.57
CA TYR A 476 -9.15 4.28 -4.41
C TYR A 476 -10.61 4.28 -4.88
N GLY A 477 -10.82 4.24 -6.20
CA GLY A 477 -12.11 4.04 -6.83
C GLY A 477 -12.13 2.73 -7.62
N LEU A 478 -13.04 1.81 -7.28
CA LEU A 478 -13.25 0.54 -8.00
C LEU A 478 -14.64 0.58 -8.65
N ILE A 479 -14.69 0.74 -9.96
CA ILE A 479 -15.94 1.04 -10.66
C ILE A 479 -16.12 0.06 -11.81
N GLY A 480 -17.13 -0.81 -11.70
CA GLY A 480 -17.31 -1.91 -12.66
C GLY A 480 -16.15 -2.92 -12.65
N ALA A 481 -15.25 -2.87 -11.66
CA ALA A 481 -14.03 -3.64 -11.61
C ALA A 481 -14.29 -5.10 -11.22
N ALA A 482 -13.36 -5.99 -11.59
CA ALA A 482 -13.41 -7.38 -11.16
C ALA A 482 -12.04 -7.94 -10.79
N ASN A 483 -12.02 -8.95 -9.91
CA ASN A 483 -10.85 -9.79 -9.61
C ASN A 483 -9.64 -8.97 -9.13
N HIS A 484 -9.77 -8.35 -7.95
CA HIS A 484 -8.69 -7.59 -7.32
C HIS A 484 -8.28 -8.19 -5.98
N TYR A 485 -6.97 -8.27 -5.75
CA TYR A 485 -6.38 -8.46 -4.42
C TYR A 485 -5.70 -7.16 -3.99
N MET A 486 -6.02 -6.68 -2.79
CA MET A 486 -5.50 -5.42 -2.24
C MET A 486 -4.97 -5.67 -0.83
N GLY A 487 -3.65 -5.67 -0.63
CA GLY A 487 -3.03 -6.16 0.60
C GLY A 487 -1.64 -5.56 0.92
N LEU A 488 -1.48 -4.76 1.98
CA LEU A 488 -2.50 -3.83 2.49
C LEU A 488 -2.61 -2.60 1.56
N ILE A 489 -3.72 -1.87 1.66
CA ILE A 489 -3.87 -0.53 1.06
C ILE A 489 -3.82 0.56 2.13
N GLN A 490 -3.27 1.72 1.81
CA GLN A 490 -3.16 2.81 2.76
C GLN A 490 -3.63 4.14 2.14
N THR A 491 -4.31 4.97 2.93
CA THR A 491 -4.86 6.25 2.48
C THR A 491 -4.85 7.34 3.53
N GLU A 492 -4.67 8.59 3.10
CA GLU A 492 -4.99 9.78 3.88
C GLU A 492 -5.90 10.74 3.11
N THR A 493 -6.84 11.35 3.83
CA THR A 493 -7.66 12.47 3.32
C THR A 493 -6.81 13.73 3.16
N PRO A 494 -6.99 14.57 2.12
CA PRO A 494 -6.26 15.82 1.99
C PRO A 494 -6.51 16.76 3.17
N TYR A 495 -5.44 17.31 3.75
CA TYR A 495 -5.49 18.01 5.03
C TYR A 495 -6.35 19.28 5.04
N TYR A 496 -6.53 19.88 3.87
CA TYR A 496 -7.37 21.06 3.71
C TYR A 496 -8.86 20.74 3.81
N GLN A 497 -9.30 19.51 3.52
CA GLN A 497 -10.73 19.18 3.60
C GLN A 497 -11.23 19.32 5.05
N PRO A 498 -12.45 19.85 5.27
CA PRO A 498 -13.49 20.15 4.29
C PRO A 498 -13.47 21.60 3.75
N SER A 499 -12.31 22.27 3.69
CA SER A 499 -12.15 23.64 3.20
C SER A 499 -11.18 23.73 2.01
N PRO A 500 -11.68 23.59 0.77
CA PRO A 500 -13.06 23.28 0.41
C PRO A 500 -13.38 21.78 0.56
N ALA A 501 -14.67 21.48 0.66
CA ALA A 501 -15.18 20.12 0.64
C ALA A 501 -15.21 19.60 -0.81
N PRO A 502 -15.07 18.29 -1.04
CA PRO A 502 -15.33 17.73 -2.36
C PRO A 502 -16.79 18.02 -2.77
N PRO A 503 -17.07 18.19 -4.06
CA PRO A 503 -16.15 17.95 -5.17
C PRO A 503 -15.18 19.12 -5.49
N THR A 504 -15.27 20.25 -4.78
CA THR A 504 -14.45 21.42 -5.08
C THR A 504 -12.95 21.12 -4.85
N PRO A 505 -12.05 21.56 -5.75
CA PRO A 505 -12.26 22.48 -6.87
C PRO A 505 -12.55 21.83 -8.23
N PHE A 506 -12.80 20.53 -8.27
CA PHE A 506 -13.16 19.83 -9.50
C PHE A 506 -14.68 19.78 -9.69
N THR A 507 -15.12 19.59 -10.93
CA THR A 507 -16.52 19.25 -11.22
C THR A 507 -16.60 17.73 -11.39
N PRO A 508 -17.57 17.04 -10.76
CA PRO A 508 -17.80 15.63 -11.00
C PRO A 508 -17.99 15.35 -12.49
N ASN A 509 -17.31 14.31 -12.97
CA ASN A 509 -17.35 13.88 -14.35
C ASN A 509 -18.03 12.50 -14.43
N PRO A 510 -19.23 12.41 -15.05
CA PRO A 510 -19.97 11.16 -15.14
C PRO A 510 -19.25 10.08 -15.97
N THR A 511 -18.33 10.45 -16.87
CA THR A 511 -17.50 9.49 -17.61
C THR A 511 -16.64 8.63 -16.68
N TYR A 512 -16.21 9.19 -15.54
CA TYR A 512 -15.39 8.49 -14.54
C TYR A 512 -16.21 8.07 -13.31
N ASN A 513 -17.54 8.17 -13.39
CA ASN A 513 -18.48 7.79 -12.34
C ASN A 513 -18.12 8.37 -10.96
N ASP A 514 -17.82 9.67 -10.91
CA ASP A 514 -17.45 10.30 -9.66
C ASP A 514 -18.56 10.26 -8.61
N PRO A 515 -18.18 10.16 -7.31
CA PRO A 515 -19.13 10.17 -6.21
C PRO A 515 -19.95 11.47 -6.13
N SER A 516 -21.20 11.33 -5.66
CA SER A 516 -22.14 12.44 -5.46
C SER A 516 -21.97 13.19 -4.13
N PHE A 517 -21.27 12.60 -3.15
CA PHE A 517 -21.02 13.18 -1.81
C PHE A 517 -22.29 13.60 -1.06
N ASN A 518 -23.31 12.75 -0.97
CA ASN A 518 -24.51 13.10 -0.20
C ASN A 518 -24.23 12.96 1.31
N GLY A 519 -23.97 14.10 1.97
CA GLY A 519 -23.72 14.12 3.41
C GLY A 519 -22.30 13.70 3.80
N GLU A 520 -21.38 13.65 2.84
CA GLU A 520 -19.94 13.49 3.07
C GLU A 520 -19.21 14.75 2.59
N ASN A 521 -18.22 15.21 3.36
CA ASN A 521 -17.47 16.44 3.09
C ASN A 521 -15.95 16.22 3.02
N ALA A 522 -15.54 14.96 2.94
CA ALA A 522 -14.17 14.54 2.75
C ALA A 522 -14.08 13.45 1.67
N ALA A 523 -12.88 13.22 1.17
CA ALA A 523 -12.61 12.20 0.18
C ALA A 523 -12.89 10.80 0.72
N TRP A 524 -13.34 9.90 -0.15
CA TRP A 524 -13.42 8.47 0.17
C TRP A 524 -12.03 7.85 0.17
N ALA A 525 -11.70 7.06 1.18
CA ALA A 525 -10.52 6.20 1.12
C ALA A 525 -10.71 5.11 0.08
N LEU A 526 -11.88 4.46 0.11
CA LEU A 526 -12.27 3.41 -0.82
C LEU A 526 -13.72 3.65 -1.26
N TYR A 527 -13.92 3.82 -2.56
CA TYR A 527 -15.22 4.01 -3.20
C TYR A 527 -15.46 2.86 -4.19
N VAL A 528 -16.50 2.05 -3.97
CA VAL A 528 -16.74 0.82 -4.75
C VAL A 528 -18.14 0.84 -5.36
N GLN A 529 -18.20 0.75 -6.68
CA GLN A 529 -19.44 0.74 -7.47
C GLN A 529 -19.43 -0.44 -8.44
N ASN A 530 -20.53 -1.18 -8.50
CA ASN A 530 -20.81 -2.29 -9.42
C ASN A 530 -19.64 -3.25 -9.66
N SER A 531 -18.87 -3.56 -8.61
CA SER A 531 -17.63 -4.34 -8.71
C SER A 531 -17.79 -5.73 -8.08
N LYS A 532 -16.97 -6.71 -8.49
CA LYS A 532 -17.11 -8.11 -8.01
C LYS A 532 -15.79 -8.84 -7.84
N GLY A 533 -15.75 -9.82 -6.94
CA GLY A 533 -14.51 -10.60 -6.69
C GLY A 533 -13.36 -9.71 -6.20
N ILE A 534 -13.68 -8.71 -5.39
CA ILE A 534 -12.71 -7.80 -4.79
C ILE A 534 -12.37 -8.30 -3.37
N VAL A 535 -11.09 -8.43 -3.07
CA VAL A 535 -10.60 -8.78 -1.73
C VAL A 535 -9.66 -7.70 -1.22
N VAL A 536 -10.06 -7.02 -0.15
CA VAL A 536 -9.19 -6.16 0.64
C VAL A 536 -8.71 -6.95 1.85
N PHE A 537 -7.40 -7.18 1.94
CA PHE A 537 -6.76 -7.98 2.98
C PHE A 537 -5.71 -7.14 3.73
N GLY A 538 -6.22 -6.34 4.67
CA GLY A 538 -5.48 -5.28 5.34
C GLY A 538 -5.76 -3.92 4.71
N GLY A 539 -6.06 -2.93 5.54
CA GLY A 539 -6.14 -1.54 5.12
C GLY A 539 -5.86 -0.57 6.26
N GLY A 540 -5.22 0.54 5.95
CA GLY A 540 -4.96 1.65 6.86
C GLY A 540 -5.53 2.94 6.28
N LEU A 541 -6.72 3.35 6.72
CA LEU A 541 -7.48 4.43 6.06
C LEU A 541 -7.71 5.60 7.01
N TYR A 542 -7.06 6.74 6.78
CA TYR A 542 -6.89 7.75 7.81
C TYR A 542 -7.46 9.13 7.42
N SER A 543 -8.02 9.79 8.42
CA SER A 543 -8.46 11.18 8.39
C SER A 543 -7.92 11.90 9.62
N PHE A 544 -6.94 12.78 9.42
CA PHE A 544 -6.18 13.40 10.51
C PHE A 544 -6.55 14.85 10.79
N PHE A 545 -7.25 15.50 9.86
CA PHE A 545 -7.40 16.95 9.85
C PHE A 545 -8.82 17.37 9.48
N GLN A 546 -9.18 18.56 9.94
CA GLN A 546 -10.22 19.40 9.37
C GLN A 546 -9.61 20.77 9.09
N ALA A 547 -9.42 21.11 7.81
CA ALA A 547 -8.81 22.38 7.40
C ALA A 547 -7.47 22.65 8.11
N TYR A 548 -6.57 21.67 8.09
CA TYR A 548 -5.26 21.64 8.78
C TYR A 548 -5.29 21.65 10.32
N ASP A 549 -6.47 21.68 10.95
CA ASP A 549 -6.61 21.51 12.41
C ASP A 549 -6.79 20.04 12.80
N GLN A 550 -6.24 19.63 13.95
CA GLN A 550 -6.27 18.23 14.42
C GLN A 550 -7.15 18.00 15.65
N THR A 551 -7.93 18.99 16.09
CA THR A 551 -8.79 18.86 17.29
C THR A 551 -9.81 17.74 17.12
N CYS A 552 -10.24 17.45 15.90
CA CYS A 552 -11.14 16.34 15.56
C CYS A 552 -10.61 14.95 15.96
N LEU A 553 -9.31 14.78 16.17
CA LEU A 553 -8.72 13.52 16.64
C LEU A 553 -9.05 13.22 18.09
N ASP A 554 -9.37 14.21 18.91
CA ASP A 554 -9.78 13.99 20.32
C ASP A 554 -11.07 13.17 20.42
N THR A 555 -11.91 13.24 19.37
CA THR A 555 -13.18 12.53 19.26
C THR A 555 -13.27 11.58 18.07
N PHE A 556 -12.18 11.42 17.31
CA PHE A 556 -12.09 10.59 16.11
C PHE A 556 -13.20 10.88 15.06
N ASN A 557 -13.47 12.17 14.81
CA ASN A 557 -14.55 12.63 13.93
C ASN A 557 -14.09 13.67 12.89
N CYS A 558 -12.87 13.52 12.38
CA CYS A 558 -12.30 14.37 11.34
C CYS A 558 -13.10 14.31 10.03
N GLN A 559 -13.66 13.14 9.70
CA GLN A 559 -14.69 13.01 8.66
C GLN A 559 -15.84 12.09 9.08
N GLN A 560 -16.93 12.12 8.31
CA GLN A 560 -18.14 11.39 8.67
C GLN A 560 -18.06 9.91 8.27
N GLN A 561 -17.61 9.61 7.06
CA GLN A 561 -17.55 8.28 6.46
C GLN A 561 -16.25 8.15 5.65
N ILE A 562 -15.70 6.94 5.51
CA ILE A 562 -14.38 6.77 4.86
C ILE A 562 -14.34 5.66 3.81
N ILE A 563 -15.17 4.62 3.93
CA ILE A 563 -15.38 3.61 2.89
C ILE A 563 -16.83 3.68 2.45
N ASP A 564 -17.08 3.74 1.15
CA ASP A 564 -18.42 3.54 0.59
C ASP A 564 -18.45 2.41 -0.43
N ILE A 565 -19.49 1.60 -0.33
CA ILE A 565 -19.76 0.46 -1.21
C ILE A 565 -21.21 0.55 -1.61
N ASP A 566 -21.52 0.44 -2.90
CA ASP A 566 -22.91 0.40 -3.35
C ASP A 566 -23.68 -0.84 -2.85
N ALA A 567 -24.95 -0.94 -3.25
CA ALA A 567 -25.81 -2.05 -2.83
C ALA A 567 -25.49 -3.39 -3.52
N THR A 568 -24.77 -3.39 -4.63
CA THR A 568 -24.64 -4.56 -5.53
C THR A 568 -23.23 -5.15 -5.56
N SER A 569 -22.21 -4.41 -5.15
CA SER A 569 -20.83 -4.87 -5.25
C SER A 569 -20.55 -6.08 -4.34
N ASP A 570 -19.85 -7.05 -4.91
CA ASP A 570 -19.34 -8.24 -4.25
C ASP A 570 -17.87 -8.02 -3.87
N ILE A 571 -17.67 -7.58 -2.63
CA ILE A 571 -16.37 -7.28 -2.03
C ILE A 571 -16.31 -7.90 -0.65
N SER A 572 -15.15 -8.46 -0.30
CA SER A 572 -14.84 -8.95 1.05
C SER A 572 -13.67 -8.16 1.63
N ILE A 573 -13.85 -7.62 2.83
CA ILE A 573 -12.89 -6.72 3.47
C ILE A 573 -12.44 -7.35 4.79
N TYR A 574 -11.13 -7.51 4.97
CA TYR A 574 -10.54 -8.11 6.15
C TYR A 574 -9.52 -7.15 6.77
N SER A 575 -9.65 -6.96 8.08
CA SER A 575 -8.75 -6.18 8.93
C SER A 575 -8.42 -4.80 8.38
N VAL A 576 -9.43 -3.96 8.31
CA VAL A 576 -9.22 -2.55 7.99
C VAL A 576 -9.24 -1.74 9.28
N SER A 577 -8.16 -0.99 9.46
CA SER A 577 -7.99 -0.01 10.53
C SER A 577 -8.22 1.39 9.96
N THR A 578 -9.11 2.14 10.59
CA THR A 578 -9.38 3.53 10.23
C THR A 578 -9.00 4.48 11.36
N VAL A 579 -8.73 5.75 11.03
CA VAL A 579 -8.51 6.81 12.01
C VAL A 579 -9.38 8.00 11.65
N GLY A 580 -10.06 8.56 12.65
CA GLY A 580 -10.71 9.88 12.53
C GLY A 580 -11.99 9.90 11.68
N ALA A 581 -12.61 8.76 11.42
CA ALA A 581 -13.88 8.65 10.71
C ALA A 581 -14.99 8.16 11.63
N ASN A 582 -16.13 8.85 11.70
CA ASN A 582 -17.27 8.41 12.53
C ASN A 582 -17.79 7.02 12.12
N PHE A 583 -17.87 6.78 10.81
CA PHE A 583 -18.21 5.48 10.22
C PHE A 583 -17.03 4.95 9.40
N GLN A 584 -16.54 3.78 9.81
CA GLN A 584 -15.44 3.09 9.13
C GLN A 584 -15.88 2.52 7.78
N LEU A 585 -17.15 2.12 7.68
CA LEU A 585 -17.74 1.56 6.46
C LEU A 585 -19.20 1.97 6.32
N SER A 586 -19.54 2.33 5.10
CA SER A 586 -20.86 2.72 4.66
C SER A 586 -21.32 1.86 3.48
N VAL A 587 -22.64 1.73 3.34
CA VAL A 587 -23.26 1.10 2.19
C VAL A 587 -24.24 2.09 1.57
N SER A 588 -24.01 2.46 0.31
CA SER A 588 -24.79 3.48 -0.40
C SER A 588 -24.84 4.81 0.36
N GLU A 589 -23.66 5.29 0.76
CA GLU A 589 -23.42 6.53 1.53
C GLU A 589 -24.14 6.57 2.90
N MET A 590 -24.58 5.42 3.40
CA MET A 590 -25.17 5.26 4.73
C MET A 590 -24.21 4.54 5.67
N GLY A 591 -23.79 5.23 6.74
CA GLY A 591 -22.90 4.68 7.76
C GLY A 591 -23.42 3.39 8.41
N ILE A 592 -22.63 2.32 8.33
CA ILE A 592 -22.96 1.00 8.89
C ILE A 592 -22.09 0.65 10.09
N ILE A 593 -20.77 0.76 9.96
CA ILE A 593 -19.83 0.35 11.01
C ILE A 593 -19.31 1.60 11.74
N PRO A 594 -19.81 1.94 12.93
CA PRO A 594 -19.29 3.07 13.69
C PRO A 594 -17.89 2.75 14.25
N GLN A 595 -17.01 3.75 14.32
CA GLN A 595 -15.68 3.60 14.91
C GLN A 595 -15.74 3.22 16.40
N SER A 596 -16.76 3.71 17.11
CA SER A 596 -16.94 3.50 18.56
C SER A 596 -17.14 2.04 18.96
N ALA A 597 -17.54 1.18 18.02
CA ALA A 597 -17.66 -0.27 18.26
C ALA A 597 -16.31 -1.01 18.14
N ASN A 598 -15.26 -0.35 17.63
CA ASN A 598 -14.06 -0.98 17.10
C ASN A 598 -12.75 -0.36 17.61
N THR A 599 -12.77 0.29 18.77
CA THR A 599 -11.58 0.88 19.38
C THR A 599 -10.51 -0.17 19.65
N ASN A 600 -9.30 0.04 19.12
CA ASN A 600 -8.26 -0.98 19.12
C ASN A 600 -6.84 -0.44 19.41
N GLY A 601 -6.76 0.79 19.94
CA GLY A 601 -5.50 1.49 20.15
C GLY A 601 -5.69 2.94 19.72
N PHE A 602 -4.86 3.42 18.80
CA PHE A 602 -5.04 4.73 18.19
C PHE A 602 -6.00 4.61 17.01
N ALA A 603 -5.91 3.54 16.22
CA ALA A 603 -6.89 3.27 15.18
C ALA A 603 -8.12 2.54 15.73
N GLN A 604 -9.14 2.48 14.90
CA GLN A 604 -10.32 1.66 15.07
C GLN A 604 -10.30 0.58 14.00
N THR A 605 -10.54 -0.68 14.37
CA THR A 605 -10.36 -1.83 13.46
C THR A 605 -11.60 -2.69 13.43
N PHE A 606 -12.19 -2.88 12.25
CA PHE A 606 -13.10 -4.01 12.03
C PHE A 606 -12.34 -5.17 11.36
N THR A 607 -12.56 -6.39 11.85
CA THR A 607 -11.74 -7.56 11.48
C THR A 607 -12.22 -8.19 10.19
N ALA A 608 -13.52 -8.20 9.94
CA ALA A 608 -14.07 -8.66 8.68
C ALA A 608 -15.40 -7.97 8.40
N TRP A 609 -15.64 -7.70 7.12
CA TRP A 609 -16.94 -7.37 6.58
C TRP A 609 -17.16 -8.15 5.28
N THR A 610 -18.32 -8.80 5.17
CA THR A 610 -18.79 -9.43 3.93
C THR A 610 -20.18 -8.92 3.59
N ARG A 611 -20.55 -8.98 2.31
CA ARG A 611 -21.90 -8.62 1.89
C ARG A 611 -22.96 -9.50 2.55
N ASN A 612 -22.74 -10.81 2.53
CA ASN A 612 -23.64 -11.86 3.03
C ASN A 612 -22.90 -12.89 3.87
#